data_AF-A0AA35M433-F1
#
_entry.id   AF-A0AA35M433-F1
#
_cell.length_a   1.000
_cell.length_b   1.000
_cell.length_c   1.000
_cell.angle_alpha   90.00
_cell.angle_beta   90.00
_cell.angle_gamma   90.00
#
_symmetry.space_group_name_H-M   'P 1'
#
loop_
_entity.id
_entity.type
_entity.pdbx_description
1 polymer ?
#
loop_
_entity_poly.entity_id
_entity_poly.type
_entity_poly.pdbx_seq_one_letter_code
_entity_poly.pdbx_strand_id
1 'polypeptide(L)'
;MAAPTEAQIAHQQLIEQLDIHSIHKNFRNPNWRPNQRRNKNLKAIVGDASRREASALATPQDMSGDATPADDGLSTSGTTTPANSSSGSNPPNLAQASRSLSKLVLEKSLKPSNGAAVSAPTATYTNIESAPSLSHSKHYCDITGLPAPYLDPKTRLRYHNGEVFGLIRSIPQTTAEQFLEARGAHTILK
;
A
#
# COMPACT_ATOMS: atom_id res chain seq x y z
N MET A 1 -7.35 -44.15 -30.43
CA MET A 1 -6.83 -43.36 -29.29
C MET A 1 -6.68 -44.32 -28.12
N ALA A 2 -5.51 -44.37 -27.48
CA ALA A 2 -5.29 -45.25 -26.32
C ALA A 2 -6.17 -44.79 -25.15
N ALA A 3 -6.74 -45.73 -24.40
CA ALA A 3 -7.52 -45.41 -23.21
C ALA A 3 -6.62 -44.74 -22.15
N PRO A 4 -7.13 -43.76 -21.39
CA PRO A 4 -6.37 -43.12 -20.34
C PRO A 4 -6.01 -44.13 -19.25
N THR A 5 -4.80 -43.99 -18.70
CA THR A 5 -4.32 -44.88 -17.64
C THR A 5 -5.04 -44.59 -16.33
N GLU A 6 -5.09 -45.57 -15.43
CA GLU A 6 -5.72 -45.43 -14.11
C GLU A 6 -5.16 -44.24 -13.32
N ALA A 7 -3.85 -44.00 -13.40
CA ALA A 7 -3.20 -42.84 -12.79
C ALA A 7 -3.69 -41.51 -13.38
N GLN A 8 -3.94 -41.45 -14.69
CA GLN A 8 -4.49 -40.25 -15.35
C GLN A 8 -5.94 -39.99 -14.91
N ILE A 9 -6.73 -41.05 -14.75
CA ILE A 9 -8.12 -40.96 -14.26
C ILE A 9 -8.15 -40.46 -12.81
N ALA A 10 -7.33 -41.04 -11.93
CA ALA A 10 -7.24 -40.61 -10.54
C ALA A 10 -6.78 -39.14 -10.41
N HIS A 11 -5.83 -38.71 -11.25
CA HIS A 11 -5.40 -37.32 -11.30
C HIS A 11 -6.53 -36.38 -11.76
N GLN A 12 -7.31 -36.79 -12.76
CA GLN A 12 -8.44 -36.00 -13.24
C GLN A 12 -9.53 -35.87 -12.16
N GLN A 13 -9.85 -36.95 -11.46
CA GLN A 13 -10.81 -36.93 -10.35
C GLN A 13 -10.38 -35.97 -9.24
N LEU A 14 -9.07 -35.92 -8.93
CA LEU A 14 -8.53 -34.99 -7.95
C LEU A 14 -8.69 -33.53 -8.38
N ILE A 15 -8.47 -33.22 -9.66
CA ILE A 15 -8.69 -31.86 -10.19
C ILE A 15 -10.16 -31.47 -10.08
N GLU A 16 -11.07 -32.37 -10.45
CA GLU A 16 -12.52 -32.14 -10.38
C GLU A 16 -13.00 -31.90 -8.94
N GLN A 17 -12.46 -32.66 -7.98
CA GLN A 17 -12.78 -32.49 -6.57
C GLN A 17 -12.31 -31.13 -6.01
N LEU A 18 -11.22 -30.57 -6.53
CA LEU A 18 -10.66 -29.28 -6.08
C LEU A 18 -11.29 -28.07 -6.78
N ASP A 19 -12.28 -28.25 -7.66
CA ASP A 19 -12.96 -27.16 -8.35
C ASP A 19 -14.07 -26.51 -7.50
N ILE A 20 -13.94 -25.19 -7.33
CA ILE A 20 -14.88 -24.37 -6.55
C ILE A 20 -16.13 -24.00 -7.38
N HIS A 21 -16.12 -24.19 -8.70
CA HIS A 21 -17.27 -23.87 -9.58
C HIS A 21 -18.30 -24.99 -9.62
N SER A 22 -17.85 -26.24 -9.47
CA SER A 22 -18.71 -27.42 -9.38
C SER A 22 -19.66 -27.37 -8.18
N ILE A 23 -19.32 -26.61 -7.13
CA ILE A 23 -20.16 -26.39 -5.95
C ILE A 23 -20.97 -25.10 -6.11
N HIS A 24 -22.30 -25.21 -6.04
CA HIS A 24 -23.20 -24.05 -6.10
C HIS A 24 -23.09 -23.15 -4.86
N LYS A 25 -22.89 -21.85 -5.07
CA LYS A 25 -22.69 -20.86 -4.01
C LYS A 25 -24.01 -20.24 -3.57
N ASN A 26 -24.70 -20.86 -2.61
CA ASN A 26 -25.98 -20.39 -2.04
C ASN A 26 -25.89 -19.10 -1.21
N PHE A 27 -24.68 -18.65 -0.84
CA PHE A 27 -24.45 -17.45 -0.05
C PHE A 27 -23.97 -16.24 -0.87
N ARG A 28 -23.66 -16.41 -2.17
CA ARG A 28 -23.14 -15.31 -3.02
C ARG A 28 -24.30 -14.50 -3.59
N ASN A 29 -24.34 -13.20 -3.29
CA ASN A 29 -25.33 -12.29 -3.87
C ASN A 29 -25.15 -12.20 -5.41
N PRO A 30 -26.16 -12.58 -6.21
CA PRO A 30 -26.07 -12.56 -7.67
C PRO A 30 -26.07 -11.14 -8.26
N ASN A 31 -26.56 -10.14 -7.53
CA ASN A 31 -26.65 -8.76 -8.00
C ASN A 31 -25.32 -7.99 -7.87
N TRP A 32 -24.38 -8.51 -7.07
CA TRP A 32 -23.09 -7.85 -6.87
C TRP A 32 -22.22 -7.97 -8.13
N ARG A 33 -21.72 -6.83 -8.63
CA ARG A 33 -20.80 -6.78 -9.78
C ARG A 33 -19.41 -6.28 -9.36
N PRO A 34 -18.34 -6.95 -9.80
CA PRO A 34 -16.98 -6.53 -9.46
C PRO A 34 -16.63 -5.19 -10.13
N ASN A 35 -16.01 -4.28 -9.37
CA ASN A 35 -15.45 -3.05 -9.93
C ASN A 35 -14.14 -3.36 -10.70
N GLN A 36 -13.97 -2.78 -11.88
CA GLN A 36 -12.77 -2.95 -12.71
C GLN A 36 -11.51 -2.34 -12.04
N ARG A 37 -11.65 -1.28 -11.25
CA ARG A 37 -10.53 -0.50 -10.68
C ARG A 37 -10.01 -1.05 -9.34
N ARG A 38 -10.17 -2.35 -9.06
CA ARG A 38 -9.77 -2.97 -7.78
C ARG A 38 -8.31 -3.40 -7.74
N ASN A 39 -7.79 -3.90 -8.86
CA ASN A 39 -6.42 -4.42 -8.93
C ASN A 39 -5.45 -3.25 -9.15
N LYS A 40 -4.98 -2.64 -8.06
CA LYS A 40 -4.03 -1.52 -8.07
C LYS A 40 -2.69 -1.95 -7.49
N ASN A 41 -1.59 -1.41 -8.03
CA ASN A 41 -0.28 -1.56 -7.40
C ASN A 41 -0.14 -0.60 -6.20
N LEU A 42 0.82 -0.88 -5.31
CA LEU A 42 1.06 -0.06 -4.12
C LEU A 42 1.29 1.42 -4.49
N LYS A 43 2.02 1.68 -5.59
CA LYS A 43 2.26 3.03 -6.08
C LYS A 43 0.97 3.80 -6.41
N ALA A 44 0.01 3.16 -7.08
CA ALA A 44 -1.27 3.78 -7.39
C ALA A 44 -2.14 3.97 -6.15
N ILE A 45 -2.11 3.03 -5.19
CA ILE A 45 -2.83 3.15 -3.92
C ILE A 45 -2.30 4.35 -3.12
N VAL A 46 -0.97 4.46 -2.99
CA VAL A 46 -0.32 5.59 -2.30
C VAL A 46 -0.58 6.90 -3.05
N GLY A 47 -0.54 6.90 -4.39
CA GLY A 47 -0.85 8.07 -5.21
C GLY A 47 -2.30 8.56 -5.05
N ASP A 48 -3.27 7.65 -4.99
CA ASP A 48 -4.67 7.99 -4.75
C ASP A 48 -4.88 8.54 -3.33
N ALA A 49 -4.17 8.01 -2.33
CA ALA A 49 -4.23 8.48 -0.95
C ALA A 49 -3.67 9.92 -0.83
N SER A 50 -2.47 10.17 -1.38
CA SER A 50 -1.85 11.49 -1.38
C SER A 50 -2.70 12.54 -2.12
N ARG A 51 -3.30 12.18 -3.26
CA ARG A 51 -4.20 13.09 -3.99
C ARG A 51 -5.45 13.41 -3.19
N ARG A 52 -6.04 12.43 -2.50
CA ARG A 52 -7.21 12.62 -1.65
C ARG A 52 -6.90 13.56 -0.47
N GLU A 53 -5.75 13.40 0.16
CA GLU A 53 -5.28 14.30 1.23
C GLU A 53 -5.11 15.73 0.69
N ALA A 54 -4.45 15.91 -0.45
CA ALA A 54 -4.28 17.21 -1.07
C ALA A 54 -5.64 17.89 -1.39
N SER A 55 -6.62 17.15 -1.91
CA SER A 55 -7.97 17.67 -2.16
C SER A 55 -8.72 18.04 -0.88
N ALA A 56 -8.51 17.31 0.23
CA ALA A 56 -9.11 17.65 1.52
C ALA A 56 -8.51 18.94 2.12
N LEU A 57 -7.21 19.17 1.95
CA LEU A 57 -6.53 20.41 2.38
C LEU A 57 -6.82 21.62 1.49
N ALA A 58 -7.01 21.41 0.18
CA ALA A 58 -7.22 22.48 -0.80
C ALA A 58 -8.67 22.99 -0.89
N THR A 59 -9.60 22.47 -0.09
CA THR A 59 -10.98 22.97 -0.03
C THR A 59 -11.10 23.97 1.12
N PRO A 60 -10.90 25.29 0.91
CA PRO A 60 -11.43 26.28 1.84
C PRO A 60 -12.96 26.19 1.80
N GLN A 61 -13.58 25.81 2.91
CA GLN A 61 -15.04 25.75 3.06
C GLN A 61 -15.75 27.12 2.97
N ASP A 62 -15.07 28.17 2.48
CA ASP A 62 -15.63 29.53 2.38
C ASP A 62 -16.32 29.84 1.05
N MET A 63 -16.32 28.93 0.08
CA MET A 63 -17.23 29.02 -1.07
C MET A 63 -17.61 27.64 -1.59
N SER A 64 -18.84 27.21 -1.31
CA SER A 64 -19.73 26.49 -2.22
C SER A 64 -20.97 26.04 -1.46
N GLY A 65 -21.83 27.01 -1.15
CA GLY A 65 -23.25 26.74 -1.12
C GLY A 65 -23.75 26.88 -2.55
N ASP A 66 -24.44 25.84 -3.01
CA ASP A 66 -25.29 25.81 -4.20
C ASP A 66 -24.67 25.33 -5.52
N ALA A 67 -25.46 24.50 -6.22
CA ALA A 67 -25.26 23.88 -7.53
C ALA A 67 -24.29 22.68 -7.68
N THR A 68 -24.73 21.46 -7.35
CA THR A 68 -24.90 20.35 -8.32
C THR A 68 -25.63 19.14 -7.72
N PRO A 69 -26.37 18.35 -8.55
CA PRO A 69 -27.50 17.53 -8.14
C PRO A 69 -27.12 16.15 -7.61
N ALA A 70 -28.06 15.57 -6.86
CA ALA A 70 -28.03 14.24 -6.28
C ALA A 70 -27.56 13.15 -7.27
N ASP A 71 -26.46 12.48 -6.92
CA ASP A 71 -26.12 11.14 -7.42
C ASP A 71 -25.62 10.28 -6.26
N ASP A 72 -25.85 8.99 -6.42
CA ASP A 72 -26.18 7.98 -5.44
C ASP A 72 -25.10 7.76 -4.35
N GLY A 73 -25.45 8.14 -3.12
CA GLY A 73 -24.60 8.10 -1.94
C GLY A 73 -24.60 6.72 -1.28
N LEU A 74 -23.61 5.92 -1.67
CA LEU A 74 -23.07 4.74 -0.99
C LEU A 74 -23.15 4.84 0.55
N SER A 75 -24.24 4.34 1.14
CA SER A 75 -24.43 4.27 2.59
C SER A 75 -23.63 3.12 3.18
N THR A 76 -22.57 3.44 3.90
CA THR A 76 -21.93 2.52 4.85
C THR A 76 -22.29 2.92 6.28
N SER A 77 -22.74 1.93 7.03
CA SER A 77 -22.89 1.88 8.50
C SER A 77 -24.22 2.38 9.06
N GLY A 78 -25.02 1.39 9.48
CA GLY A 78 -26.28 1.58 10.18
C GLY A 78 -26.09 2.04 11.62
N THR A 79 -26.92 3.01 12.01
CA THR A 79 -27.31 3.27 13.39
C THR A 79 -28.77 3.70 13.39
N THR A 80 -29.69 2.74 13.48
CA THR A 80 -31.10 3.01 13.78
C THR A 80 -31.33 2.81 15.27
N THR A 81 -31.65 3.89 15.98
CA THR A 81 -32.35 3.81 17.26
C THR A 81 -33.42 4.91 17.28
N PRO A 82 -34.73 4.58 17.28
CA PRO A 82 -35.78 5.57 17.49
C PRO A 82 -36.15 5.61 18.99
N ALA A 83 -36.31 6.82 19.54
CA ALA A 83 -37.06 7.01 20.77
C ALA A 83 -37.82 8.35 20.68
N ASN A 84 -39.13 8.24 20.83
CA ASN A 84 -40.12 9.31 20.76
C ASN A 84 -40.51 9.74 22.18
N SER A 85 -40.48 11.05 22.50
CA SER A 85 -41.39 11.65 23.50
C SER A 85 -41.36 13.19 23.50
N SER A 86 -42.45 13.77 22.99
CA SER A 86 -43.21 14.95 23.46
C SER A 86 -42.61 15.94 24.47
N SER A 87 -42.47 17.21 24.06
CA SER A 87 -43.03 18.42 24.69
C SER A 87 -42.18 19.66 24.36
N GLY A 88 -42.84 20.71 23.86
CA GLY A 88 -42.47 22.13 23.98
C GLY A 88 -41.01 22.59 23.86
N SER A 89 -40.76 23.37 22.81
CA SER A 89 -39.54 24.14 22.47
C SER A 89 -38.50 23.37 21.65
N ASN A 90 -38.08 24.01 20.55
CA ASN A 90 -37.30 23.45 19.44
C ASN A 90 -36.14 22.55 19.92
N PRO A 91 -35.97 21.33 19.37
CA PRO A 91 -34.84 20.49 19.72
C PRO A 91 -33.55 21.24 19.37
N PRO A 92 -32.59 21.43 20.30
CA PRO A 92 -31.30 22.00 19.94
C PRO A 92 -30.70 21.07 18.88
N ASN A 93 -30.39 21.64 17.73
CA ASN A 93 -29.98 20.91 16.55
C ASN A 93 -28.63 20.23 16.81
N LEU A 94 -28.66 19.05 17.43
CA LEU A 94 -27.49 18.28 17.86
C LEU A 94 -26.63 17.87 16.65
N ALA A 95 -27.25 17.72 15.48
CA ALA A 95 -26.57 17.50 14.21
C ALA A 95 -25.76 18.75 13.77
N GLN A 96 -26.24 19.96 14.03
CA GLN A 96 -25.48 21.20 13.79
C GLN A 96 -24.38 21.40 14.85
N ALA A 97 -24.65 21.07 16.11
CA ALA A 97 -23.68 21.20 17.21
C ALA A 97 -22.51 20.19 17.12
N SER A 98 -22.77 18.97 16.66
CA SER A 98 -21.71 17.97 16.42
C SER A 98 -20.85 18.30 15.19
N ARG A 99 -21.43 18.93 14.17
CA ARG A 99 -20.69 19.45 13.00
C ARG A 99 -19.77 20.62 13.38
N SER A 100 -20.22 21.52 14.25
CA SER A 100 -19.41 22.65 14.71
C SER A 100 -18.26 22.21 15.63
N LEU A 101 -18.46 21.20 16.48
CA LEU A 101 -17.37 20.60 17.25
C LEU A 101 -16.36 19.86 16.36
N SER A 102 -16.83 19.10 15.38
CA SER A 102 -15.96 18.42 14.41
C SER A 102 -15.09 19.42 13.65
N LYS A 103 -15.67 20.56 13.23
CA LYS A 103 -14.97 21.69 12.61
C LYS A 103 -13.93 22.32 13.54
N LEU A 104 -14.29 22.60 14.78
CA LEU A 104 -13.38 23.23 15.77
C LEU A 104 -12.22 22.30 16.18
N VAL A 105 -12.47 20.99 16.32
CA VAL A 105 -11.43 20.00 16.62
C VAL A 105 -10.47 19.83 15.44
N LEU A 106 -10.98 19.88 14.20
CA LEU A 106 -10.18 19.89 12.97
C LEU A 106 -9.34 21.18 12.84
N GLU A 107 -9.93 22.35 13.06
CA GLU A 107 -9.21 23.63 13.03
C GLU A 107 -8.11 23.69 14.09
N LYS A 108 -8.36 23.16 15.29
CA LYS A 108 -7.38 23.08 16.38
C LYS A 108 -6.22 22.12 16.06
N SER A 109 -6.49 21.02 15.37
CA SER A 109 -5.47 20.04 14.96
C SER A 109 -4.70 20.46 13.71
N LEU A 110 -5.29 21.30 12.85
CA LEU A 110 -4.68 21.86 11.63
C LEU A 110 -3.95 23.18 11.85
N LYS A 111 -4.02 23.80 13.03
CA LYS A 111 -3.28 25.04 13.34
C LYS A 111 -1.84 24.69 13.76
N PRO A 112 -0.82 24.82 12.90
CA PRO A 112 0.56 24.69 13.35
C PRO A 112 0.86 25.79 14.37
N SER A 113 1.41 25.38 15.52
CA SER A 113 2.04 26.30 16.46
C SER A 113 3.21 26.98 15.75
N ASN A 114 3.08 28.30 15.57
CA ASN A 114 4.13 29.27 15.21
C ASN A 114 5.18 28.88 14.14
N GLY A 115 5.00 29.43 12.94
CA GLY A 115 6.11 30.12 12.26
C GLY A 115 7.12 29.30 11.43
N ALA A 116 6.75 28.19 10.80
CA ALA A 116 7.58 27.53 9.79
C ALA A 116 6.86 27.43 8.45
N ALA A 117 7.24 28.31 7.53
CA ALA A 117 6.86 28.30 6.13
C ALA A 117 7.65 27.22 5.37
N VAL A 118 7.17 25.97 5.43
CA VAL A 118 7.22 24.97 4.34
C VAL A 118 6.01 24.10 4.62
N SER A 119 5.10 23.95 3.66
CA SER A 119 3.91 23.09 3.80
C SER A 119 4.36 21.63 3.99
N ALA A 120 4.66 21.25 5.23
CA ALA A 120 4.94 19.88 5.60
C ALA A 120 3.62 19.10 5.48
N PRO A 121 3.63 17.91 4.86
CA PRO A 121 2.43 17.10 4.78
C PRO A 121 1.89 16.86 6.18
N THR A 122 0.56 16.99 6.36
CA THR A 122 -0.10 16.69 7.63
C THR A 122 0.34 15.30 8.10
N ALA A 123 0.86 15.21 9.32
CA ALA A 123 1.39 13.96 9.85
C ALA A 123 0.23 12.99 10.13
N THR A 124 -0.02 12.09 9.20
CA THR A 124 -0.97 10.98 9.34
C THR A 124 -0.22 9.74 9.82
N TYR A 125 -0.88 8.84 10.55
CA TYR A 125 -0.31 7.55 11.01
C TYR A 125 0.42 6.77 9.89
N THR A 126 -0.07 6.87 8.64
CA THR A 126 0.51 6.20 7.47
C THR A 126 1.71 6.93 6.85
N ASN A 127 1.89 8.23 7.10
CA ASN A 127 2.95 9.06 6.49
C ASN A 127 4.19 9.20 7.39
N ILE A 128 4.11 8.75 8.64
CA ILE A 128 5.23 8.77 9.58
C ILE A 128 6.04 7.49 9.37
N GLU A 129 7.07 7.55 8.53
CA GLU A 129 8.03 6.47 8.35
C GLU A 129 9.21 6.57 9.33
N SER A 130 9.87 5.44 9.59
CA SER A 130 11.10 5.43 10.39
C SER A 130 12.20 6.19 9.65
N ALA A 131 12.95 7.02 10.37
CA ALA A 131 14.11 7.71 9.82
C ALA A 131 15.13 6.71 9.24
N PRO A 132 15.84 7.06 8.15
CA PRO A 132 16.89 6.21 7.60
C PRO A 132 18.06 6.09 8.59
N SER A 133 18.79 4.97 8.50
CA SER A 133 19.99 4.77 9.32
C SER A 133 21.12 5.70 8.87
N LEU A 134 21.72 6.41 9.83
CA LEU A 134 22.94 7.22 9.64
C LEU A 134 24.22 6.45 10.02
N SER A 135 24.09 5.21 10.51
CA SER A 135 25.24 4.42 10.92
C SER A 135 26.00 3.86 9.72
N HIS A 136 27.34 3.78 9.84
CA HIS A 136 28.18 3.16 8.82
C HIS A 136 27.80 1.68 8.64
N SER A 137 27.43 1.29 7.42
CA SER A 137 27.11 -0.12 7.12
C SER A 137 28.37 -0.99 7.20
N LYS A 138 28.28 -2.15 7.86
CA LYS A 138 29.33 -3.17 7.77
C LYS A 138 29.34 -3.78 6.37
N HIS A 139 30.53 -4.03 5.84
CA HIS A 139 30.70 -4.60 4.51
C HIS A 139 31.03 -6.09 4.62
N TYR A 140 30.23 -6.90 3.95
CA TYR A 140 30.42 -8.35 3.84
C TYR A 140 30.67 -8.73 2.39
N CYS A 141 31.31 -9.86 2.19
CA CYS A 141 31.60 -10.43 0.90
C CYS A 141 30.30 -10.88 0.24
N ASP A 142 30.11 -10.51 -1.02
CA ASP A 142 28.87 -10.81 -1.75
C ASP A 142 28.74 -12.32 -2.08
N ILE A 143 29.86 -13.06 -2.05
CA ILE A 143 29.91 -14.50 -2.37
C ILE A 143 29.86 -15.36 -1.10
N THR A 144 30.68 -15.05 -0.09
CA THR A 144 30.86 -15.92 1.09
C THR A 144 30.17 -15.41 2.36
N GLY A 145 29.76 -14.14 2.41
CA GLY A 145 29.17 -13.52 3.61
C GLY A 145 30.18 -13.17 4.73
N LEU A 146 31.46 -13.47 4.55
CA LEU A 146 32.54 -13.08 5.48
C LEU A 146 32.80 -11.56 5.44
N PRO A 147 33.40 -10.93 6.47
CA PRO A 147 33.70 -9.50 6.44
C PRO A 147 34.63 -9.15 5.26
N ALA A 148 34.21 -8.24 4.38
CA ALA A 148 34.97 -7.91 3.17
C ALA A 148 35.64 -6.53 3.30
N PRO A 149 36.96 -6.47 3.55
CA PRO A 149 37.68 -5.21 3.58
C PRO A 149 37.95 -4.63 2.19
N TYR A 150 37.82 -5.43 1.12
CA TYR A 150 38.19 -5.03 -0.24
C TYR A 150 37.02 -5.03 -1.22
N LEU A 151 37.14 -4.19 -2.25
CA LEU A 151 36.17 -4.00 -3.33
C LEU A 151 36.89 -4.09 -4.69
N ASP A 152 36.34 -4.85 -5.63
CA ASP A 152 36.86 -4.90 -7.00
C ASP A 152 36.40 -3.68 -7.81
N PRO A 153 37.30 -2.87 -8.41
CA PRO A 153 36.92 -1.69 -9.18
C PRO A 153 36.17 -2.02 -10.49
N LYS A 154 36.32 -3.24 -11.03
CA LYS A 154 35.66 -3.63 -12.28
C LYS A 154 34.21 -4.06 -12.04
N THR A 155 33.99 -5.02 -11.16
CA THR A 155 32.66 -5.60 -10.90
C THR A 155 31.91 -4.93 -9.75
N ARG A 156 32.59 -4.13 -8.92
CA ARG A 156 32.07 -3.58 -7.65
C ARG A 156 31.61 -4.65 -6.64
N LEU A 157 32.13 -5.88 -6.78
CA LEU A 157 31.94 -6.94 -5.80
C LEU A 157 32.89 -6.77 -4.62
N ARG A 158 32.39 -7.06 -3.42
CA ARG A 158 33.15 -7.06 -2.16
C ARG A 158 33.73 -8.44 -1.91
N TYR A 159 35.01 -8.52 -1.55
CA TYR A 159 35.71 -9.78 -1.33
C TYR A 159 36.57 -9.79 -0.06
N HIS A 160 36.79 -10.98 0.50
CA HIS A 160 37.54 -11.19 1.74
C HIS A 160 39.03 -11.47 1.50
N ASN A 161 39.34 -12.47 0.67
CA ASN A 161 40.70 -12.96 0.40
C ASN A 161 41.00 -13.04 -1.10
N GLY A 162 42.26 -13.32 -1.46
CA GLY A 162 42.71 -13.45 -2.84
C GLY A 162 42.06 -14.60 -3.62
N GLU A 163 41.63 -15.67 -2.94
CA GLU A 163 40.94 -16.80 -3.59
C GLU A 163 39.57 -16.38 -4.14
N VAL A 164 38.79 -15.64 -3.34
CA VAL A 164 37.50 -15.07 -3.79
C VAL A 164 37.73 -14.05 -4.91
N PHE A 165 38.82 -13.28 -4.86
CA PHE A 165 39.17 -12.38 -5.96
C PHE A 165 39.50 -13.13 -7.26
N GLY A 166 40.25 -14.23 -7.17
CA GLY A 166 40.52 -15.13 -8.30
C GLY A 166 39.25 -15.71 -8.89
N LEU A 167 38.32 -16.13 -8.04
CA LEU A 167 36.99 -16.59 -8.44
C LEU A 167 36.22 -15.48 -9.18
N ILE A 168 36.14 -14.27 -8.62
CA ILE A 168 35.47 -13.11 -9.24
C ILE A 168 35.99 -12.85 -10.65
N ARG A 169 37.29 -13.04 -10.89
CA ARG A 169 37.89 -12.82 -12.22
C ARG A 169 37.58 -13.91 -13.24
N SER A 170 37.22 -15.10 -12.78
CA SER A 170 36.80 -16.22 -13.63
C SER A 170 35.30 -16.21 -13.96
N ILE A 171 34.50 -15.53 -13.12
CA ILE A 171 33.04 -15.51 -13.26
C ILE A 171 32.62 -14.58 -14.41
N PRO A 172 31.62 -14.96 -15.23
CA PRO A 172 31.03 -14.09 -16.25
C PRO A 172 30.39 -12.83 -15.68
N GLN A 173 30.38 -11.75 -16.46
CA GLN A 173 29.81 -10.46 -16.07
C GLN A 173 28.34 -10.56 -15.65
N THR A 174 27.55 -11.41 -16.30
CA THR A 174 26.12 -11.62 -16.00
C THR A 174 25.88 -12.15 -14.59
N THR A 175 26.74 -13.05 -14.11
CA THR A 175 26.64 -13.59 -12.74
C THR A 175 27.11 -12.54 -11.72
N ALA A 176 28.11 -11.72 -12.05
CA ALA A 176 28.51 -10.60 -11.19
C ALA A 176 27.35 -9.60 -11.00
N GLU A 177 26.59 -9.32 -12.06
CA GLU A 177 25.38 -8.50 -12.03
C GLU A 177 24.29 -9.08 -11.13
N GLN A 178 24.07 -10.40 -11.16
CA GLN A 178 23.14 -11.09 -10.25
C GLN A 178 23.55 -10.97 -8.78
N PHE A 179 24.84 -11.05 -8.47
CA PHE A 179 25.34 -10.81 -7.10
C PHE A 179 25.11 -9.35 -6.67
N LEU A 180 25.27 -8.39 -7.58
CA LEU A 180 24.93 -6.99 -7.32
C LEU A 180 23.42 -6.79 -7.11
N GLU A 181 22.58 -7.54 -7.83
CA GLU A 181 21.13 -7.51 -7.72
C GLU A 181 20.67 -8.05 -6.36
N ALA A 182 21.24 -9.17 -5.93
CA ALA A 182 20.99 -9.74 -4.60
C ALA A 182 21.35 -8.76 -3.47
N ARG A 183 22.40 -7.94 -3.65
CA ARG A 183 22.76 -6.86 -2.71
C ARG A 183 21.87 -5.61 -2.85
N GLY A 184 21.13 -5.45 -3.94
CA GLY A 184 20.39 -4.24 -4.26
C GLY A 184 21.25 -3.08 -4.81
N ALA A 185 22.44 -3.39 -5.33
CA ALA A 185 23.38 -2.42 -5.94
C ALA A 185 23.45 -2.53 -7.47
N HIS A 186 22.54 -3.29 -8.10
CA HIS A 186 22.50 -3.49 -9.55
C HIS A 186 21.98 -2.25 -10.27
N THR A 187 22.70 -1.82 -11.30
CA THR A 187 22.32 -0.69 -12.15
C THR A 187 21.74 -1.20 -13.47
N ILE A 188 20.42 -1.12 -13.62
CA ILE A 188 19.76 -1.39 -14.90
C ILE A 188 19.79 -0.10 -15.73
N LEU A 189 20.45 -0.15 -16.89
CA LEU A 189 20.37 0.94 -17.88
C LEU A 189 18.94 0.97 -18.44
N LYS A 190 18.34 2.15 -18.48
CA LYS A 190 16.99 2.39 -19.01
C LYS A 190 17.05 3.13 -20.33
#